data_AF-A0A382Z506-F1
#
_entry.id   AF-A0A382Z506-F1
#
_cell.length_a   1.000
_cell.length_b   1.000
_cell.length_c   1.000
_cell.angle_alpha   90.00
_cell.angle_beta   90.00
_cell.angle_gamma   90.00
#
_symmetry.space_group_name_H-M   'P 1'
#
loop_
_entity.id
_entity.type
_entity.pdbx_description
1 polymer ?
#
loop_
_entity_poly.entity_id
_entity_poly.type
_entity_poly.pdbx_seq_one_letter_code
_entity_poly.pdbx_strand_id
1 'polypeptide(L)'
;MKAYSILLSLAGAAIFLAGGLAYLLNPDEMWLVLVNVGLGLAAIVVAGLLNPDLFRQYSLWLNAVWGGITVLAIIVMVNFLADRYPQRLDATAGKLHSLSELTVESLQRLETEVQALAFIENG
;
A
#
# COMPACT_ATOMS: atom_id res chain seq x y z
N MET A 1 2.26 -14.97 -34.25
CA MET A 1 3.23 -13.98 -33.71
C MET A 1 2.94 -13.54 -32.28
N LYS A 2 1.67 -13.41 -31.84
CA LYS A 2 1.31 -13.00 -30.46
C LYS A 2 1.86 -13.90 -29.33
N ALA A 3 2.04 -15.20 -29.55
CA ALA A 3 2.61 -16.08 -28.52
C ALA A 3 4.08 -15.77 -28.21
N TYR A 4 4.86 -15.38 -29.23
CA TYR A 4 6.28 -15.04 -29.06
C TYR A 4 6.50 -13.65 -28.47
N SER A 5 5.52 -12.75 -28.56
CA SER A 5 5.64 -11.41 -27.97
C SER A 5 5.73 -11.48 -26.44
N ILE A 6 5.04 -12.44 -25.81
CA ILE A 6 5.11 -12.65 -24.34
C ILE A 6 6.49 -13.17 -23.93
N LEU A 7 7.04 -14.13 -24.68
CA LEU A 7 8.39 -14.63 -24.40
C LEU A 7 9.45 -13.55 -24.62
N LEU A 8 9.27 -12.72 -25.66
CA LEU A 8 10.15 -11.59 -25.95
C LEU A 8 10.09 -10.53 -24.85
N SER A 9 8.90 -10.19 -24.34
CA SER A 9 8.77 -9.23 -23.24
C SER A 9 9.41 -9.76 -21.95
N LEU A 10 9.23 -11.05 -21.64
CA LEU A 10 9.85 -11.69 -20.47
C LEU A 10 11.38 -11.75 -20.58
N ALA A 11 11.91 -12.12 -21.74
CA ALA A 11 13.36 -12.11 -21.99
C ALA A 11 13.93 -10.69 -21.90
N GLY A 12 13.23 -9.71 -22.48
CA GLY A 12 13.59 -8.29 -22.39
C GLY A 12 13.60 -7.79 -20.95
N ALA A 13 12.59 -8.15 -20.15
CA ALA A 13 12.52 -7.83 -18.73
C ALA A 13 13.65 -8.47 -17.91
N ALA A 14 13.99 -9.74 -18.18
CA ALA A 14 15.10 -10.40 -17.53
C ALA A 14 16.44 -9.72 -17.83
N ILE A 15 16.70 -9.36 -19.10
CA ILE A 15 17.92 -8.64 -19.50
C ILE A 15 17.97 -7.25 -18.86
N PHE A 16 16.84 -6.53 -18.85
CA PHE A 16 16.73 -5.21 -18.21
C PHE A 16 17.08 -5.28 -16.72
N LEU A 17 16.48 -6.24 -15.99
CA LEU A 17 16.74 -6.45 -14.57
C LEU A 17 18.19 -6.89 -14.31
N ALA A 18 18.75 -7.76 -15.16
CA ALA A 18 20.14 -8.16 -15.06
C ALA A 18 21.09 -6.96 -15.26
N GLY A 19 20.81 -6.06 -16.21
CA GLY A 19 21.56 -4.82 -16.40
C GLY A 19 21.48 -3.88 -15.20
N GLY A 20 20.29 -3.71 -14.61
CA GLY A 20 20.10 -2.94 -13.39
C GLY A 20 20.82 -3.55 -12.18
N LEU A 21 20.82 -4.87 -12.05
CA LEU A 21 21.57 -5.56 -11.00
C LEU A 21 23.09 -5.44 -11.22
N ALA A 22 23.56 -5.54 -12.46
CA ALA A 22 24.96 -5.36 -12.80
C ALA A 22 25.45 -3.95 -12.43
N TYR A 23 24.62 -2.93 -12.61
CA TYR A 23 24.92 -1.56 -12.15
C TYR A 23 25.13 -1.46 -10.64
N LEU A 24 24.30 -2.15 -9.86
CA LEU A 24 24.41 -2.16 -8.40
C LEU A 24 25.68 -2.89 -7.91
N LEU A 25 26.17 -3.86 -8.68
CA LEU A 25 27.35 -4.66 -8.32
C LEU A 25 28.66 -4.03 -8.80
N ASN A 26 28.70 -3.53 -10.03
CA ASN A 26 29.89 -2.98 -10.68
C ASN A 26 29.53 -1.67 -11.40
N PRO A 27 29.48 -0.53 -10.69
CA PRO A 27 29.11 0.76 -11.28
C PRO A 27 30.13 1.28 -12.29
N ASP A 28 31.38 0.80 -12.23
CA ASP A 28 32.47 1.24 -13.12
C ASP A 28 32.26 0.82 -14.58
N GLU A 29 31.50 -0.25 -14.84
CA GLU A 29 31.20 -0.75 -16.19
C GLU A 29 29.88 -0.20 -16.75
N MET A 30 29.68 1.12 -16.60
CA MET A 30 28.47 1.84 -17.01
C MET A 30 28.06 1.57 -18.46
N TRP A 31 29.02 1.43 -19.38
CA TRP A 31 28.72 1.19 -20.78
C TRP A 31 27.99 -0.14 -21.01
N LEU A 32 28.45 -1.23 -20.38
CA LEU A 32 27.81 -2.54 -20.51
C LEU A 32 26.43 -2.56 -19.84
N VAL A 33 26.29 -1.84 -18.73
CA VAL A 33 24.99 -1.62 -18.08
C VAL A 33 24.02 -0.95 -19.04
N LEU A 34 24.42 0.16 -19.66
CA LEU A 34 23.56 0.92 -20.59
C LEU A 34 23.15 0.09 -21.80
N VAL A 35 24.07 -0.70 -22.38
CA VAL A 35 23.75 -1.58 -23.51
C VAL A 35 22.73 -2.65 -23.09
N ASN A 36 22.93 -3.31 -21.95
CA ASN A 36 21.99 -4.35 -21.48
C ASN A 36 20.61 -3.76 -21.17
N VAL A 37 20.57 -2.66 -20.41
CA VAL A 37 19.33 -1.95 -20.08
C VAL A 37 18.61 -1.50 -21.35
N GLY A 38 19.35 -0.92 -22.30
CA GLY A 38 18.82 -0.46 -23.58
C GLY A 38 18.25 -1.60 -24.43
N LEU A 39 18.96 -2.73 -24.53
CA LEU A 39 18.48 -3.92 -25.25
C LEU A 39 17.23 -4.52 -24.60
N GLY A 40 17.22 -4.61 -23.27
CA GLY A 40 16.07 -5.09 -22.50
C GLY A 40 14.83 -4.23 -22.72
N LEU A 41 14.98 -2.89 -22.62
CA LEU A 41 13.89 -1.95 -22.91
C LEU A 41 13.42 -2.05 -24.36
N ALA A 42 14.33 -2.10 -25.33
CA ALA A 42 13.98 -2.22 -26.73
C ALA A 42 13.15 -3.48 -27.00
N ALA A 43 13.54 -4.63 -26.42
CA ALA A 43 12.79 -5.88 -26.56
C ALA A 43 11.37 -5.78 -25.96
N ILE A 44 11.21 -5.14 -24.80
CA ILE A 44 9.89 -4.89 -24.18
C ILE A 44 9.03 -4.00 -25.07
N VAL A 45 9.59 -2.89 -25.59
CA VAL A 45 8.87 -1.96 -26.46
C VAL A 45 8.44 -2.65 -27.74
N VAL A 46 9.33 -3.40 -28.39
CA VAL A 46 9.02 -4.17 -29.60
C VAL A 46 7.93 -5.21 -29.32
N ALA A 47 8.02 -5.94 -28.21
CA ALA A 47 6.99 -6.91 -27.82
C ALA A 47 5.61 -6.25 -27.65
N GLY A 48 5.56 -5.07 -27.05
CA GLY A 48 4.33 -4.32 -26.87
C GLY A 48 3.78 -3.69 -28.15
N LEU A 49 4.63 -3.25 -29.08
CA LEU A 49 4.20 -2.81 -30.41
C LEU A 49 3.63 -3.98 -31.23
N LEU A 50 4.21 -5.17 -31.09
CA LEU A 50 3.72 -6.40 -31.74
C LEU A 50 2.40 -6.90 -31.13
N ASN A 51 2.13 -6.59 -29.87
CA ASN A 51 0.91 -6.98 -29.18
C ASN A 51 0.47 -5.93 -28.14
N PRO A 52 -0.30 -4.90 -28.57
CA PRO A 52 -0.72 -3.80 -27.70
C PRO A 52 -1.56 -4.23 -26.48
N ASP A 53 -2.21 -5.39 -26.59
CA ASP A 53 -3.00 -5.96 -25.49
C ASP A 53 -2.12 -6.34 -24.28
N LEU A 54 -0.83 -6.63 -24.48
CA LEU A 54 0.11 -6.87 -23.38
C LEU A 54 0.19 -5.67 -22.45
N PHE A 55 0.33 -4.45 -22.99
CA PHE A 55 0.43 -3.25 -22.16
C PHE A 55 -0.83 -3.02 -21.32
N ARG A 56 -2.01 -3.30 -21.89
CA ARG A 56 -3.28 -3.25 -21.15
C ARG A 56 -3.35 -4.30 -20.06
N GLN A 57 -2.92 -5.53 -20.35
CA GLN A 57 -2.93 -6.61 -19.37
C GLN A 57 -1.95 -6.35 -18.22
N TYR A 58 -0.74 -5.89 -18.53
CA TYR A 58 0.26 -5.52 -17.53
C TYR A 58 -0.19 -4.33 -16.69
N SER A 59 -0.85 -3.32 -17.27
CA SER A 59 -1.34 -2.17 -16.50
C SER A 59 -2.47 -2.55 -15.54
N LEU A 60 -3.38 -3.44 -15.96
CA LEU A 60 -4.43 -3.98 -15.08
C LEU A 60 -3.83 -4.77 -13.92
N TRP A 61 -2.85 -5.64 -14.20
CA TRP A 61 -2.16 -6.41 -13.17
C TRP A 61 -1.41 -5.50 -12.18
N LEU A 62 -0.66 -4.53 -12.70
CA LEU A 62 0.08 -3.56 -11.89
C LEU A 62 -0.86 -2.74 -11.00
N ASN A 63 -2.01 -2.31 -11.55
CA ASN A 63 -3.03 -1.61 -10.79
C ASN A 63 -3.62 -2.49 -9.68
N ALA A 64 -3.88 -3.78 -9.94
CA ALA A 64 -4.38 -4.70 -8.94
C ALA A 64 -3.38 -4.91 -7.79
N VAL A 65 -2.09 -5.05 -8.11
CA VAL A 65 -1.01 -5.16 -7.11
C VAL A 65 -0.93 -3.91 -6.24
N TRP A 66 -0.89 -2.71 -6.87
CA TRP A 66 -0.85 -1.45 -6.13
C TRP A 66 -2.11 -1.21 -5.31
N GLY A 67 -3.28 -1.57 -5.85
CA GLY A 67 -4.54 -1.53 -5.11
C GLY A 67 -4.48 -2.40 -3.86
N GLY A 68 -3.96 -3.63 -3.99
CA GLY A 68 -3.76 -4.55 -2.87
C GLY A 68 -2.82 -3.98 -1.80
N ILE A 69 -1.65 -3.48 -2.19
CA ILE A 69 -0.70 -2.83 -1.28
C ILE A 69 -1.34 -1.65 -0.56
N THR A 70 -2.11 -0.83 -1.29
CA THR A 70 -2.80 0.35 -0.73
C THR A 70 -3.83 -0.06 0.32
N VAL A 71 -4.62 -1.09 0.05
CA VAL A 71 -5.59 -1.62 1.02
C VAL A 71 -4.87 -2.13 2.29
N LEU A 72 -3.79 -2.88 2.14
CA LEU A 72 -3.00 -3.35 3.28
C LEU A 72 -2.41 -2.18 4.08
N ALA A 73 -1.89 -1.16 3.41
CA ALA A 73 -1.37 0.04 4.05
C ALA A 73 -2.46 0.79 4.83
N ILE A 74 -3.67 0.90 4.29
CA ILE A 74 -4.81 1.50 4.98
C ILE A 74 -5.15 0.69 6.24
N ILE A 75 -5.22 -0.65 6.14
CA ILE A 75 -5.50 -1.51 7.30
C ILE A 75 -4.45 -1.33 8.39
N VAL A 76 -3.17 -1.33 8.03
CA VAL A 76 -2.07 -1.09 8.98
C VAL A 76 -2.20 0.28 9.63
N MET A 77 -2.46 1.33 8.84
CA MET A 77 -2.64 2.69 9.34
C MET A 77 -3.82 2.79 10.31
N VAL A 78 -4.97 2.21 9.97
CA VAL A 78 -6.16 2.22 10.83
C VAL A 78 -5.89 1.49 12.14
N ASN A 79 -5.24 0.32 12.10
CA ASN A 79 -4.86 -0.42 13.30
C ASN A 79 -3.92 0.40 14.19
N PHE A 80 -2.91 1.03 13.61
CA PHE A 80 -1.99 1.89 14.34
C PHE A 80 -2.70 3.09 14.98
N LEU A 81 -3.62 3.74 14.25
CA LEU A 81 -4.41 4.85 14.80
C LEU A 81 -5.33 4.40 15.92
N ALA A 82 -5.98 3.25 15.79
CA ALA A 82 -6.87 2.71 16.81
C ALA A 82 -6.12 2.38 18.12
N ASP A 83 -4.92 1.83 18.00
CA ASP A 83 -4.03 1.58 19.14
C ASP A 83 -3.51 2.87 19.78
N ARG A 84 -3.06 3.83 18.94
CA ARG A 84 -2.49 5.09 19.42
C ARG A 84 -3.51 6.05 20.01
N TYR A 85 -4.73 6.06 19.47
CA TYR A 85 -5.83 6.95 19.83
C TYR A 85 -7.11 6.13 20.09
N PRO A 86 -7.22 5.46 21.26
CA PRO A 86 -8.35 4.61 21.58
C PRO A 86 -9.61 5.44 21.86
N GLN A 87 -10.33 5.82 20.81
CA GLN A 87 -11.65 6.44 20.93
C GLN A 87 -12.70 5.35 21.22
N ARG A 88 -13.30 5.41 22.41
CA ARG A 88 -14.38 4.50 22.81
C ARG A 88 -15.71 5.02 22.29
N LEU A 89 -16.06 4.62 21.06
CA LEU A 89 -17.36 4.92 20.48
C LEU A 89 -18.35 3.83 20.86
N ASP A 90 -19.38 4.20 21.62
CA ASP A 90 -20.47 3.29 21.97
C ASP A 90 -21.50 3.26 20.84
N ALA A 91 -21.46 2.18 20.05
CA ALA A 91 -22.38 1.95 18.93
C ALA A 91 -23.65 1.19 19.35
N THR A 92 -23.87 0.94 20.65
CA THR A 92 -25.09 0.29 21.12
C THR A 92 -26.30 1.22 20.99
N ALA A 93 -27.46 0.67 20.61
CA ALA A 93 -28.67 1.48 20.41
C ALA A 93 -29.09 2.27 21.66
N GLY A 94 -28.79 1.75 22.85
CA GLY A 94 -29.08 2.39 24.13
C GLY A 94 -27.89 3.09 24.80
N LYS A 95 -26.73 3.17 24.13
CA LYS A 95 -25.48 3.69 24.70
C LYS A 95 -25.15 3.12 26.08
N LEU A 96 -25.23 1.80 26.20
CA LEU A 96 -25.13 1.05 27.47
C LEU A 96 -23.78 1.23 28.19
N HIS A 97 -22.73 1.63 27.47
CA HIS A 97 -21.39 1.87 27.99
C HIS A 97 -21.03 3.37 28.04
N SER A 98 -22.00 4.23 27.81
CA SER A 98 -21.87 5.68 27.95
C SER A 98 -22.54 6.15 29.23
N LEU A 99 -22.20 7.37 29.66
CA LEU A 99 -22.91 8.01 30.76
C LEU A 99 -24.36 8.29 30.35
N SER A 100 -25.29 8.08 31.27
CA SER A 100 -26.68 8.48 31.07
C SER A 100 -26.79 9.99 30.87
N GLU A 101 -27.78 10.45 30.11
CA GLU A 101 -27.99 11.88 29.84
C GLU A 101 -28.13 12.68 31.14
N LEU A 102 -28.86 12.12 32.13
CA LEU A 102 -29.03 12.73 33.45
C LEU A 102 -27.70 12.90 34.20
N THR A 103 -26.79 11.93 34.07
CA THR A 103 -25.46 12.00 34.68
C THR A 103 -24.63 13.11 34.03
N VAL A 104 -24.67 13.21 32.71
CA VAL A 104 -23.95 14.28 31.97
C VAL A 104 -24.48 15.66 32.36
N GLU A 105 -25.81 15.83 32.40
CA GLU A 105 -26.44 17.09 32.79
C GLU A 105 -26.09 17.47 34.24
N SER A 106 -26.08 16.49 35.15
CA SER A 106 -25.68 16.72 36.54
C SER A 106 -24.23 17.15 36.66
N LEU A 107 -23.32 16.54 35.89
CA LEU A 107 -21.91 16.92 35.85
C LEU A 107 -21.69 18.32 35.28
N GLN A 108 -22.45 18.72 34.26
CA GLN A 108 -22.34 20.05 33.66
C GLN A 108 -22.81 21.18 34.58
N ARG A 109 -23.71 20.90 35.52
CA ARG A 109 -24.26 21.88 36.46
C ARG A 109 -23.40 22.08 37.72
N LEU A 110 -22.39 21.24 37.94
CA LEU A 110 -21.47 21.37 39.07
C LEU A 110 -20.51 22.55 38.84
N GLU A 111 -20.51 23.52 39.75
CA GLU A 111 -19.62 24.68 39.72
C GLU A 111 -18.18 24.34 40.14
N THR A 112 -17.99 23.18 40.76
CA THR A 112 -16.69 22.67 41.22
C THR A 112 -16.08 21.69 40.22
N GLU A 113 -14.76 21.76 40.06
CA GLU A 113 -13.99 20.86 39.22
C GLU A 113 -14.06 19.41 39.78
N VAL A 114 -14.43 18.46 38.92
CA VAL A 114 -14.66 17.06 39.31
C VAL A 114 -13.63 16.18 38.62
N GLN A 115 -12.86 15.41 39.39
CA GLN A 115 -11.88 14.47 38.85
C GLN A 115 -12.51 13.09 38.68
N ALA A 116 -12.55 12.60 37.44
CA ALA A 116 -12.99 11.23 37.15
C ALA A 116 -11.79 10.28 37.18
N LEU A 117 -11.83 9.28 38.06
CA LEU A 117 -10.87 8.18 38.11
C LEU A 117 -11.41 7.02 37.27
N ALA A 118 -10.70 6.66 36.21
CA ALA A 118 -11.01 5.49 35.38
C ALA A 118 -9.99 4.39 35.65
N PHE A 119 -10.47 3.22 36.06
CA PHE A 119 -9.66 2.00 36.16
C PHE A 119 -9.74 1.28 34.83
N ILE A 120 -8.73 1.51 33.99
CA ILE A 120 -8.60 0.85 32.70
C ILE A 120 -7.62 -0.30 32.91
N GLU A 121 -8.10 -1.53 32.72
CA GLU A 121 -7.23 -2.70 32.60
C GLU A 121 -6.32 -2.46 31.39
N ASN A 122 -5.00 -2.54 31.59
CA ASN A 122 -4.03 -2.37 30.50
C ASN A 122 -4.44 -3.30 29.35
N GLY A 123 -4.67 -2.71 28.18
CA GLY A 123 -5.28 -3.37 27.02
C GLY A 123 -4.68 -4.72 26.66
#